data_AF-A0A254SV13-F1
#
_entry.id   AF-A0A254SV13-F1
#
_cell.length_a   1.000
_cell.length_b   1.000
_cell.length_c   1.000
_cell.angle_alpha   90.00
_cell.angle_beta   90.00
_cell.angle_gamma   90.00
#
_symmetry.space_group_name_H-M   'P 1'
#
loop_
_entity.id
_entity.type
_entity.pdbx_description
1 polymer ?
#
loop_
_entity_poly.entity_id
_entity_poly.type
_entity_poly.pdbx_seq_one_letter_code
_entity_poly.pdbx_strand_id
1 'polypeptide(L)'
;MDKKKFKILMIVDIVLIIGLFALMMVLKGQYNDQAQKTVKEQVDAYLELSNGAVQEQWKAVDQYGMAWRLVYATLTTAKTEAAFDAAVKAIEGDKDARFKQLSYMYEAAGIPPQAQNSIYEKAGLADKFLLKNEGGVKEVACGKNCVISFTFAKGKLKSSDYSALANYNMADQFKLEAPAAYHFE
;
A
#
# COMPACT_ATOMS: atom_id res chain seq x y z
N MET A 1 -6.28 76.58 -1.45
CA MET A 1 -5.91 75.58 -2.48
C MET A 1 -7.00 75.58 -3.56
N ASP A 2 -6.65 75.68 -4.84
CA ASP A 2 -7.62 75.75 -5.94
C ASP A 2 -8.50 74.49 -5.98
N LYS A 3 -9.83 74.66 -5.96
CA LYS A 3 -10.81 73.55 -5.96
C LYS A 3 -10.60 72.56 -7.12
N LYS A 4 -10.05 73.03 -8.25
CA LYS A 4 -9.69 72.15 -9.38
C LYS A 4 -8.50 71.25 -9.06
N LYS A 5 -7.46 71.78 -8.40
CA LYS A 5 -6.27 71.02 -7.99
C LYS A 5 -6.59 70.00 -6.89
N PHE A 6 -7.47 70.34 -5.94
CA PHE A 6 -7.93 69.41 -4.91
C PHE A 6 -8.79 68.27 -5.49
N LYS A 7 -9.68 68.55 -6.44
CA LYS A 7 -10.45 67.50 -7.15
C LYS A 7 -9.56 66.54 -7.93
N ILE A 8 -8.53 67.04 -8.62
CA ILE A 8 -7.58 66.20 -9.37
C ILE A 8 -6.78 65.31 -8.42
N LEU A 9 -6.27 65.86 -7.32
CA LEU A 9 -5.56 65.08 -6.30
C LEU A 9 -6.45 63.98 -5.70
N MET A 10 -7.71 64.29 -5.38
CA MET A 10 -8.65 63.31 -4.82
C MET A 10 -8.97 62.17 -5.81
N ILE A 11 -9.11 62.48 -7.10
CA ILE A 11 -9.35 61.47 -8.15
C ILE A 11 -8.13 60.56 -8.30
N VAL A 12 -6.92 61.12 -8.30
CA VAL A 12 -5.67 60.35 -8.40
C VAL A 12 -5.51 59.41 -7.20
N ASP A 13 -5.86 59.87 -5.99
CA ASP A 13 -5.77 59.07 -4.77
C ASP A 13 -6.78 57.91 -4.78
N ILE A 14 -8.01 58.15 -5.24
CA ILE A 14 -9.04 57.10 -5.39
C ILE A 14 -8.58 56.04 -6.41
N VAL A 15 -7.98 56.45 -7.53
CA VAL A 15 -7.48 55.52 -8.56
C VAL A 15 -6.32 54.67 -8.03
N LEU A 16 -5.40 55.25 -7.23
CA LEU A 16 -4.31 54.53 -6.58
C LEU A 16 -4.81 53.49 -5.58
N ILE A 17 -5.81 53.85 -4.76
CA ILE A 17 -6.43 52.94 -3.79
C ILE A 17 -7.11 51.76 -4.49
N ILE A 18 -7.87 52.00 -5.56
CA ILE A 18 -8.52 50.94 -6.34
C ILE A 18 -7.48 50.03 -6.99
N GLY A 19 -6.39 50.60 -7.53
CA GLY A 19 -5.28 49.85 -8.11
C GLY A 19 -4.59 48.93 -7.09
N LEU A 20 -4.30 49.44 -5.89
CA LEU A 20 -3.74 48.65 -4.79
C LEU A 20 -4.68 47.53 -4.33
N PHE A 21 -5.99 47.81 -4.30
CA PHE A 21 -6.99 46.81 -3.92
C PHE A 21 -7.09 45.67 -4.93
N ALA A 22 -7.08 46.00 -6.23
CA ALA A 22 -7.05 45.01 -7.30
C ALA A 22 -5.76 44.16 -7.24
N LEU A 23 -4.61 44.79 -6.98
CA LEU A 23 -3.32 44.11 -6.90
C LEU A 23 -3.24 43.18 -5.67
N MET A 24 -3.80 43.59 -4.53
CA MET A 24 -3.96 42.73 -3.35
C MET A 24 -4.90 41.54 -3.61
N MET A 25 -5.99 41.73 -4.36
CA MET A 25 -6.88 40.61 -4.72
C MET A 25 -6.23 39.63 -5.69
N VAL A 26 -5.45 40.10 -6.67
CA VAL A 26 -4.72 39.24 -7.62
C VAL A 26 -3.64 38.42 -6.91
N LEU A 27 -2.82 39.06 -6.05
CA LEU A 27 -1.81 38.37 -5.26
C LEU A 27 -2.45 37.33 -4.33
N LYS A 28 -3.57 37.66 -3.67
CA LYS A 28 -4.31 36.72 -2.81
C LYS A 28 -4.91 35.55 -3.60
N GLY A 29 -5.41 35.77 -4.81
CA GLY A 29 -5.90 34.71 -5.70
C GLY A 29 -4.80 33.76 -6.13
N GLN A 30 -3.66 34.29 -6.59
CA GLN A 30 -2.51 33.49 -6.99
C GLN A 30 -1.90 32.70 -5.83
N TYR A 31 -1.86 33.26 -4.63
CA TYR A 31 -1.39 32.56 -3.43
C TYR A 31 -2.31 31.41 -3.03
N ASN A 32 -3.63 31.62 -3.13
CA ASN A 32 -4.61 30.58 -2.84
C ASN A 32 -4.57 29.44 -3.87
N ASP A 33 -4.39 29.76 -5.15
CA ASP A 33 -4.24 28.77 -6.23
C ASP A 33 -2.93 27.98 -6.11
N GLN A 34 -1.81 28.63 -5.76
CA GLN A 34 -0.54 27.95 -5.48
C GLN A 34 -0.63 27.06 -4.24
N ALA A 35 -1.21 27.56 -3.14
CA ALA A 35 -1.44 26.78 -1.93
C ALA A 35 -2.29 25.53 -2.21
N GLN A 36 -3.40 25.69 -2.94
CA GLN A 36 -4.25 24.56 -3.32
C GLN A 36 -3.53 23.59 -4.25
N LYS A 37 -2.70 24.07 -5.17
CA LYS A 37 -1.92 23.22 -6.07
C LYS A 37 -0.89 22.39 -5.30
N THR A 38 -0.12 23.00 -4.40
CA THR A 38 0.89 22.29 -3.60
C THR A 38 0.27 21.34 -2.58
N VAL A 39 -0.86 21.73 -1.95
CA VAL A 39 -1.64 20.80 -1.09
C VAL A 39 -2.15 19.63 -1.92
N LYS A 40 -2.68 19.87 -3.12
CA LYS A 40 -3.14 18.80 -4.02
C LYS A 40 -2.00 17.87 -4.43
N GLU A 41 -0.84 18.40 -4.80
CA GLU A 41 0.33 17.60 -5.17
C GLU A 41 0.82 16.71 -4.00
N GLN A 42 0.86 17.25 -2.77
CA GLN A 42 1.21 16.46 -1.59
C GLN A 42 0.15 15.42 -1.21
N VAL A 43 -1.13 15.77 -1.32
CA VAL A 43 -2.25 14.85 -1.07
C VAL A 43 -2.24 13.72 -2.10
N ASP A 44 -2.02 14.04 -3.38
CA ASP A 44 -1.95 13.05 -4.47
C ASP A 44 -0.75 12.11 -4.26
N ALA A 45 0.43 12.63 -3.90
CA ALA A 45 1.61 11.82 -3.58
C ALA A 45 1.40 10.93 -2.35
N TYR A 46 0.76 11.45 -1.29
CA TYR A 46 0.40 10.65 -0.11
C TYR A 46 -0.62 9.57 -0.43
N LEU A 47 -1.63 9.88 -1.26
CA LEU A 47 -2.61 8.91 -1.72
C LEU A 47 -1.96 7.82 -2.56
N GLU A 48 -0.99 8.16 -3.42
CA GLU A 48 -0.21 7.19 -4.19
C GLU A 48 0.59 6.25 -3.27
N LEU A 49 1.32 6.80 -2.30
CA LEU A 49 2.08 6.03 -1.31
C LEU A 49 1.17 5.15 -0.44
N SER A 50 0.06 5.70 0.05
CA SER A 50 -0.93 4.98 0.85
C SER A 50 -1.57 3.85 0.03
N ASN A 51 -1.93 4.11 -1.22
CA ASN A 51 -2.48 3.08 -2.12
C ASN A 51 -1.44 1.99 -2.40
N GLY A 52 -0.18 2.34 -2.61
CA GLY A 52 0.92 1.39 -2.78
C GLY A 52 1.08 0.48 -1.55
N ALA A 53 1.13 1.06 -0.35
CA ALA A 53 1.23 0.29 0.90
C ALA A 53 0.04 -0.64 1.12
N VAL A 54 -1.18 -0.20 0.80
CA VAL A 54 -2.39 -1.03 0.90
C VAL A 54 -2.34 -2.20 -0.09
N GLN A 55 -1.87 -1.97 -1.32
CA GLN A 55 -1.70 -3.04 -2.32
C GLN A 55 -0.61 -4.04 -1.92
N GLU A 56 0.51 -3.56 -1.36
CA GLU A 56 1.57 -4.43 -0.82
C GLU A 56 1.06 -5.26 0.36
N GLN A 57 0.34 -4.63 1.29
CA GLN A 57 -0.26 -5.32 2.43
C GLN A 57 -1.21 -6.41 1.97
N TRP A 58 -2.08 -6.10 1.00
CA TRP A 58 -2.99 -7.06 0.39
C TRP A 58 -2.27 -8.30 -0.14
N LYS A 59 -1.21 -8.12 -0.95
CA LYS A 59 -0.40 -9.22 -1.47
C LYS A 59 0.34 -9.99 -0.37
N ALA A 60 0.81 -9.30 0.67
CA ALA A 60 1.48 -9.94 1.78
C ALA A 60 0.52 -10.79 2.63
N VAL A 61 -0.73 -10.36 2.80
CA VAL A 61 -1.77 -11.14 3.49
C VAL A 61 -2.13 -12.40 2.70
N ASP A 62 -2.22 -12.29 1.37
CA ASP A 62 -2.39 -13.45 0.49
C ASP A 62 -1.21 -14.43 0.62
N GLN A 63 0.05 -13.95 0.57
CA GLN A 63 1.24 -14.78 0.80
C GLN A 63 1.25 -15.46 2.17
N TYR A 64 0.85 -14.73 3.21
CA TYR A 64 0.72 -15.28 4.56
C TYR A 64 -0.30 -16.43 4.60
N GLY A 65 -1.46 -16.26 3.96
CA GLY A 65 -2.47 -17.31 3.83
C GLY A 65 -1.98 -18.53 3.06
N MET A 66 -1.29 -18.32 1.94
CA MET A 66 -0.68 -19.39 1.14
C MET A 66 0.39 -20.16 1.93
N ALA A 67 1.25 -19.46 2.66
CA ALA A 67 2.30 -20.07 3.48
C ALA A 67 1.71 -20.97 4.58
N TRP A 68 0.67 -20.54 5.29
CA TRP A 68 -0.01 -21.38 6.28
C TRP A 68 -0.65 -22.63 5.66
N ARG A 69 -1.31 -22.49 4.49
CA ARG A 69 -1.85 -23.64 3.76
C ARG A 69 -0.75 -24.63 3.38
N LEU A 70 0.39 -24.12 2.91
CA LEU A 70 1.52 -24.95 2.51
C LEU A 70 2.15 -25.67 3.71
N VAL A 71 2.34 -24.98 4.84
CA VAL A 71 2.81 -25.60 6.09
C VAL A 71 1.86 -26.72 6.50
N TYR A 72 0.55 -26.45 6.54
CA TYR A 72 -0.44 -27.46 6.89
C TYR A 72 -0.39 -28.67 5.94
N ALA A 73 -0.43 -28.44 4.63
CA ALA A 73 -0.37 -29.50 3.62
C ALA A 73 0.91 -30.33 3.76
N THR A 74 2.06 -29.68 3.93
CA THR A 74 3.37 -30.34 4.04
C THR A 74 3.49 -31.19 5.31
N LEU A 75 2.88 -30.77 6.42
CA LEU A 75 2.97 -31.45 7.70
C LEU A 75 1.93 -32.56 7.89
N THR A 76 0.77 -32.46 7.23
CA THR A 76 -0.38 -33.38 7.41
C THR A 76 -0.54 -34.41 6.29
N THR A 77 0.08 -34.18 5.12
CA THR A 77 0.01 -35.11 3.99
C THR A 77 1.33 -35.87 3.80
N ALA A 78 1.53 -36.48 2.63
CA ALA A 78 2.77 -37.17 2.31
C ALA A 78 3.95 -36.21 2.38
N LYS A 79 4.91 -36.50 3.27
CA LYS A 79 6.10 -35.67 3.52
C LYS A 79 7.18 -35.85 2.44
N THR A 80 6.80 -35.73 1.18
CA THR A 80 7.68 -35.89 0.01
C THR A 80 7.81 -34.59 -0.76
N GLU A 81 8.92 -34.44 -1.47
CA GLU A 81 9.15 -33.25 -2.29
C GLU A 81 8.11 -33.12 -3.42
N ALA A 82 7.70 -34.24 -4.01
CA ALA A 82 6.66 -34.24 -5.05
C ALA A 82 5.30 -33.77 -4.51
N ALA A 83 4.92 -34.19 -3.29
CA ALA A 83 3.68 -33.73 -2.66
C ALA A 83 3.75 -32.24 -2.29
N PHE A 84 4.93 -31.77 -1.84
CA PHE A 84 5.18 -30.34 -1.61
C PHE A 84 5.01 -29.53 -2.90
N ASP A 85 5.67 -29.93 -3.99
CA ASP A 85 5.59 -29.21 -5.27
C ASP A 85 4.15 -29.24 -5.84
N ALA A 86 3.40 -30.32 -5.62
CA ALA A 86 1.99 -30.40 -5.98
C ALA A 86 1.12 -29.45 -5.13
N ALA A 87 1.39 -29.36 -3.82
CA ALA A 87 0.68 -28.44 -2.93
C ALA A 87 0.94 -26.97 -3.30
N VAL A 88 2.19 -26.61 -3.63
CA VAL A 88 2.53 -25.27 -4.12
C VAL A 88 1.69 -24.91 -5.35
N LYS A 89 1.66 -25.78 -6.36
CA LYS A 89 0.88 -25.56 -7.59
C LYS A 89 -0.62 -25.47 -7.33
N ALA A 90 -1.16 -26.35 -6.47
CA ALA A 90 -2.57 -26.34 -6.13
C ALA A 90 -2.97 -25.04 -5.42
N ILE A 91 -2.14 -24.57 -4.48
CA ILE A 91 -2.37 -23.31 -3.77
C ILE A 91 -2.30 -22.12 -4.74
N GLU A 92 -1.26 -22.02 -5.56
CA GLU A 92 -1.10 -20.91 -6.52
C GLU A 92 -2.23 -20.87 -7.55
N GLY A 93 -2.67 -22.04 -8.03
CA GLY A 93 -3.72 -22.19 -9.03
C GLY A 93 -5.13 -21.91 -8.52
N ASP A 94 -5.41 -22.10 -7.24
CA ASP A 94 -6.73 -21.90 -6.64
C ASP A 94 -6.96 -20.43 -6.24
N LYS A 95 -7.08 -19.58 -7.26
CA LYS A 95 -7.27 -18.12 -7.10
C LYS A 95 -8.55 -17.79 -6.33
N ASP A 96 -9.63 -18.54 -6.54
CA ASP A 96 -10.91 -18.30 -5.89
C ASP A 96 -10.83 -18.59 -4.38
N ALA A 97 -10.23 -19.71 -3.98
CA ALA A 97 -10.05 -20.00 -2.56
C ALA A 97 -9.07 -19.02 -1.90
N ARG A 98 -8.06 -18.53 -2.63
CA ARG A 98 -7.14 -17.50 -2.13
C ARG A 98 -7.86 -16.19 -1.88
N PHE A 99 -8.59 -15.69 -2.89
CA PHE A 99 -9.40 -14.48 -2.76
C PHE A 99 -10.41 -14.60 -1.61
N LYS A 100 -11.14 -15.72 -1.53
CA LYS A 100 -12.11 -15.96 -0.46
C LYS A 100 -11.49 -15.90 0.94
N GLN A 101 -10.32 -16.50 1.14
CA GLN A 101 -9.62 -16.43 2.43
C GLN A 101 -9.20 -15.00 2.75
N LEU A 102 -8.65 -14.29 1.75
CA LEU A 102 -8.25 -12.90 1.91
C LEU A 102 -9.43 -12.01 2.28
N SER A 103 -10.57 -12.17 1.61
CA SER A 103 -11.81 -11.45 1.94
C SER A 103 -12.27 -11.71 3.36
N TYR A 104 -12.23 -12.96 3.84
CA TYR A 104 -12.58 -13.26 5.23
C TYR A 104 -11.67 -12.58 6.25
N MET A 105 -10.36 -12.52 5.98
CA MET A 105 -9.42 -11.83 6.87
C MET A 105 -9.71 -10.32 6.93
N TYR A 106 -10.01 -9.71 5.78
CA TYR A 106 -10.33 -8.29 5.70
C TYR A 106 -11.71 -7.94 6.25
N GLU A 107 -12.71 -8.81 6.06
CA GLU A 107 -14.04 -8.68 6.66
C GLU A 107 -13.96 -8.77 8.20
N ALA A 108 -13.18 -9.71 8.74
CA ALA A 108 -12.92 -9.81 10.17
C ALA A 108 -12.20 -8.58 10.73
N ALA A 109 -11.41 -7.88 9.91
CA ALA A 109 -10.78 -6.60 10.24
C ALA A 109 -11.72 -5.39 10.06
N GLY A 110 -12.99 -5.61 9.70
CA GLY A 110 -13.99 -4.54 9.53
C GLY A 110 -13.88 -3.78 8.21
N ILE A 111 -13.12 -4.28 7.24
CA ILE A 111 -12.95 -3.62 5.94
C ILE A 111 -14.14 -3.98 5.03
N PRO A 112 -14.89 -3.00 4.51
CA PRO A 112 -16.10 -3.28 3.73
C PRO A 112 -15.78 -3.89 2.35
N PRO A 113 -16.67 -4.73 1.79
CA PRO A 113 -16.43 -5.42 0.52
C PRO A 113 -16.08 -4.50 -0.66
N GLN A 114 -16.65 -3.29 -0.70
CA GLN A 114 -16.38 -2.32 -1.76
C GLN A 114 -14.90 -1.89 -1.77
N ALA A 115 -14.32 -1.67 -0.59
CA ALA A 115 -12.91 -1.32 -0.47
C ALA A 115 -12.01 -2.50 -0.86
N GLN A 116 -12.37 -3.72 -0.45
CA GLN A 116 -11.63 -4.94 -0.82
C GLN A 116 -11.61 -5.15 -2.35
N ASN A 117 -12.76 -5.01 -3.01
CA ASN A 117 -12.88 -5.14 -4.47
C ASN A 117 -12.03 -4.08 -5.19
N SER A 118 -12.04 -2.83 -4.73
CA SER A 118 -11.22 -1.77 -5.32
C SER A 118 -9.71 -2.03 -5.17
N ILE A 119 -9.29 -2.58 -4.02
CA ILE A 119 -7.89 -3.01 -3.83
C ILE A 119 -7.56 -4.17 -4.77
N TYR A 120 -8.45 -5.16 -4.85
CA TYR A 120 -8.24 -6.34 -5.69
C TYR A 120 -8.13 -6.02 -7.19
N GLU A 121 -8.97 -5.13 -7.70
CA GLU A 121 -8.92 -4.67 -9.10
C GLU A 121 -7.57 -4.03 -9.46
N LYS A 122 -6.90 -3.39 -8.49
CA LYS A 122 -5.60 -2.73 -8.68
C LYS A 122 -4.41 -3.63 -8.37
N ALA A 123 -4.46 -4.34 -7.25
CA ALA A 123 -3.35 -5.14 -6.73
C ALA A 123 -3.29 -6.52 -7.38
N GLY A 124 -4.44 -7.15 -7.59
CA GLY A 124 -4.56 -8.59 -7.83
C GLY A 124 -4.13 -9.43 -6.62
N LEU A 125 -3.91 -10.72 -6.86
CA LEU A 125 -3.25 -11.63 -5.90
C LEU A 125 -1.73 -11.57 -6.05
N ALA A 126 -0.99 -12.13 -5.11
CA ALA A 126 0.45 -12.34 -5.28
C ALA A 126 0.70 -13.35 -6.43
N ASP A 127 1.69 -13.10 -7.29
CA ASP A 127 1.91 -13.98 -8.45
C ASP A 127 2.40 -15.38 -8.05
N LYS A 128 3.38 -15.41 -7.15
CA LYS A 128 3.99 -16.63 -6.60
C LYS A 128 4.48 -16.38 -5.19
N PHE A 129 4.73 -17.48 -4.47
CA PHE A 129 5.29 -17.43 -3.12
C PHE A 129 6.50 -18.35 -2.95
N LEU A 130 6.78 -19.27 -3.88
CA LEU A 130 8.04 -19.99 -3.91
C LEU A 130 9.18 -19.07 -4.37
N LEU A 131 10.15 -18.81 -3.50
CA LEU A 131 11.29 -17.92 -3.74
C LEU A 131 12.52 -18.68 -4.23
N LYS A 132 12.80 -19.84 -3.62
CA LYS A 132 13.98 -20.66 -3.92
C LYS A 132 13.64 -22.13 -3.99
N ASN A 133 14.31 -22.83 -4.89
CA ASN A 133 14.22 -24.27 -5.06
C ASN A 133 15.56 -24.85 -5.52
N GLU A 134 16.47 -25.05 -4.57
CA GLU A 134 17.86 -25.45 -4.88
C GLU A 134 18.38 -26.44 -3.84
N GLY A 135 19.06 -27.50 -4.28
CA GLY A 135 19.74 -28.45 -3.38
C GLY A 135 18.83 -29.13 -2.35
N GLY A 136 17.53 -29.28 -2.65
CA GLY A 136 16.53 -29.80 -1.72
C GLY A 136 16.03 -28.78 -0.69
N VAL A 137 16.51 -27.54 -0.72
CA VAL A 137 16.00 -26.44 0.11
C VAL A 137 14.98 -25.64 -0.70
N LYS A 138 13.78 -25.48 -0.12
CA LYS A 138 12.69 -24.69 -0.67
C LYS A 138 12.47 -23.49 0.27
N GLU A 139 12.56 -22.28 -0.25
CA GLU A 139 12.24 -21.06 0.50
C GLU A 139 10.95 -20.46 -0.02
N VAL A 140 10.08 -20.06 0.89
CA VAL A 140 8.72 -19.62 0.59
C VAL A 140 8.44 -18.29 1.29
N ALA A 141 7.95 -17.32 0.54
CA ALA A 141 7.48 -16.05 1.07
C ALA A 141 6.24 -16.24 1.96
N CYS A 142 6.24 -15.63 3.12
CA CYS A 142 5.11 -15.60 4.06
C CYS A 142 4.53 -14.20 4.30
N GLY A 143 4.93 -13.23 3.49
CA GLY A 143 4.58 -11.81 3.63
C GLY A 143 5.79 -10.90 3.38
N LYS A 144 5.63 -9.61 3.66
CA LYS A 144 6.71 -8.62 3.51
C LYS A 144 7.86 -8.96 4.46
N ASN A 145 9.07 -9.09 3.93
CA ASN A 145 10.27 -9.47 4.68
C ASN A 145 10.13 -10.78 5.47
N CYS A 146 9.26 -11.69 5.04
CA CYS A 146 8.98 -12.96 5.71
C CYS A 146 9.32 -14.13 4.79
N VAL A 147 10.17 -15.05 5.27
CA VAL A 147 10.53 -16.28 4.55
C VAL A 147 10.50 -17.48 5.50
N ILE A 148 9.92 -18.58 5.05
CA ILE A 148 10.00 -19.89 5.69
C ILE A 148 10.77 -20.87 4.81
N SER A 149 11.30 -21.94 5.39
CA SER A 149 12.09 -22.92 4.65
C SER A 149 11.68 -24.37 4.90
N PHE A 150 11.80 -25.19 3.86
CA PHE A 150 11.61 -26.64 3.91
C PHE A 150 12.83 -27.31 3.32
N THR A 151 13.39 -28.29 4.02
CA THR A 151 14.56 -29.04 3.57
C THR A 151 14.17 -30.49 3.29
N PHE A 152 14.46 -30.93 2.07
CA PHE A 152 14.24 -32.27 1.58
C PHE A 152 15.59 -32.98 1.40
N ALA A 153 15.64 -34.24 1.84
CA ALA A 153 16.79 -35.12 1.61
C ALA A 153 16.26 -36.43 1.04
N LYS A 154 16.83 -36.85 -0.10
CA LYS A 154 16.38 -38.06 -0.84
C LYS A 154 14.86 -38.04 -1.12
N GLY A 155 14.32 -36.87 -1.47
CA GLY A 155 12.91 -36.66 -1.79
C GLY A 155 11.93 -36.69 -0.60
N LYS A 156 12.43 -36.75 0.65
CA LYS A 156 11.61 -36.74 1.87
C LYS A 156 11.90 -35.49 2.70
N LEU A 157 10.87 -34.97 3.37
CA LEU A 157 11.01 -33.83 4.28
C LEU A 157 11.90 -34.21 5.45
N LYS A 158 12.98 -33.46 5.63
CA LYS A 158 13.97 -33.65 6.69
C LYS A 158 13.78 -32.62 7.81
N SER A 159 13.47 -31.39 7.45
CA SER A 159 13.16 -30.30 8.39
C SER A 159 12.28 -29.24 7.75
N SER A 160 11.55 -28.50 8.60
CA SER A 160 10.77 -27.33 8.22
C SER A 160 10.98 -26.24 9.26
N ASP A 161 11.34 -25.04 8.84
CA ASP A 161 11.41 -23.85 9.68
C ASP A 161 10.35 -22.86 9.23
N TYR A 162 9.29 -22.74 10.03
CA TYR A 162 8.19 -21.81 9.85
C TYR A 162 8.06 -20.83 11.02
N SER A 163 9.11 -20.67 11.82
CA SER A 163 9.12 -19.77 12.98
C SER A 163 8.85 -18.31 12.59
N ALA A 164 9.39 -17.87 11.46
CA ALA A 164 9.14 -16.53 10.91
C ALA A 164 7.66 -16.29 10.63
N LEU A 165 6.94 -17.29 10.11
CA LEU A 165 5.50 -17.21 9.86
C LEU A 165 4.70 -17.17 11.17
N ALA A 166 5.07 -18.00 12.14
CA ALA A 166 4.39 -18.06 13.44
C ALA A 166 4.54 -16.76 14.25
N ASN A 167 5.69 -16.09 14.12
CA ASN A 167 5.99 -14.82 14.80
C ASN A 167 5.67 -13.59 13.93
N TYR A 168 5.07 -13.77 12.75
CA TYR A 168 4.86 -12.68 11.81
C TYR A 168 3.79 -11.71 12.33
N ASN A 169 4.20 -10.48 12.63
CA ASN A 169 3.27 -9.41 13.01
C ASN A 169 3.02 -8.48 11.82
N MET A 170 1.87 -8.61 11.17
CA MET A 170 1.47 -7.75 10.05
C MET A 170 1.44 -6.26 10.40
N ALA A 171 1.03 -5.90 11.62
CA ALA A 171 0.93 -4.51 12.04
C ALA A 171 2.30 -3.82 12.11
N ASP A 172 3.36 -4.58 12.40
CA ASP A 172 4.72 -4.03 12.46
C ASP A 172 5.36 -3.85 11.08
N GLN A 173 4.92 -4.61 10.07
CA GLN A 173 5.50 -4.59 8.72
C GLN A 173 4.89 -3.52 7.81
N PHE A 174 3.67 -3.08 8.11
CA PHE A 174 2.93 -2.12 7.30
C PHE A 174 2.58 -0.90 8.15
N LYS A 175 3.60 -0.06 8.41
CA LYS A 175 3.41 1.25 9.03
C LYS A 175 3.36 2.30 7.92
N LEU A 176 2.23 3.00 7.83
CA LEU A 176 2.13 4.23 7.06
C LEU A 176 2.50 5.37 8.00
N GLU A 177 3.60 6.06 7.70
CA GLU A 177 3.94 7.29 8.40
C GLU A 177 2.97 8.39 7.97
N ALA A 178 2.61 9.27 8.91
CA ALA A 178 1.82 10.44 8.59
C ALA A 178 2.59 11.29 7.54
N PRO A 179 1.88 11.92 6.59
CA PRO A 179 2.54 12.81 5.65
C PRO A 179 3.26 13.92 6.43
N ALA A 180 4.40 14.37 5.92
CA ALA A 180 5.14 15.47 6.53
C ALA A 180 4.22 16.69 6.73
N ALA A 181 4.40 17.42 7.83
CA ALA A 181 3.62 18.61 8.10
C ALA A 181 3.75 19.60 6.93
N TYR A 182 2.61 20.10 6.47
CA TYR A 182 2.58 21.08 5.38
C TYR A 182 3.31 22.36 5.81
N HIS A 183 4.33 22.77 5.06
CA HIS A 183 5.05 24.03 5.25
C HIS A 183 4.77 24.95 4.05
N PHE A 184 4.22 26.13 4.32
CA PHE A 184 4.19 27.22 3.35
C PHE A 184 5.61 27.82 3.28
N GLU A 185 6.28 27.68 2.14
CA GLU A 185 7.46 28.50 1.77
C GLU A 185 7.03 29.66 0.86
#